data_AF-A0A3D2S4V3-F1
#
_entry.id   AF-A0A3D2S4V3-F1
#
_cell.length_a   1.000
_cell.length_b   1.000
_cell.length_c   1.000
_cell.angle_alpha   90.00
_cell.angle_beta   90.00
_cell.angle_gamma   90.00
#
_symmetry.space_group_name_H-M   'P 1'
#
loop_
_entity.id
_entity.type
_entity.pdbx_description
1 polymer ?
#
loop_
_entity_poly.entity_id
_entity_poly.type
_entity_poly.pdbx_seq_one_letter_code
_entity_poly.pdbx_strand_id
1 'polypeptide(L)' 'YSEESESSRTLSPYAASKKAAEALTHTYHHLYGLNTQILRFFTVYGPAGRPDMSIFKFIQSIVEGKELTL' A
#
# COMPACT_ATOMS: atom_id res chain seq x y z
N TYR A 1 -15.58 0.55 -1.71
CA TYR A 1 -14.45 0.44 -0.76
C TYR A 1 -14.52 1.64 0.17
N SER A 2 -14.64 1.40 1.47
CA SER A 2 -14.69 2.45 2.51
C SER A 2 -13.41 2.40 3.35
N GLU A 3 -12.93 3.54 3.83
CA GLU A 3 -11.77 3.60 4.75
C GLU A 3 -12.01 2.83 6.06
N GLU A 4 -13.28 2.71 6.46
CA GLU A 4 -13.76 1.99 7.64
C GLU A 4 -13.89 0.47 7.42
N SER A 5 -13.55 -0.04 6.23
CA SER A 5 -13.77 -1.46 5.92
C SER A 5 -12.84 -2.37 6.72
N GLU A 6 -13.37 -3.52 7.16
CA GLU A 6 -12.56 -4.52 7.85
C GLU A 6 -11.46 -5.06 6.93
N SER A 7 -10.22 -5.14 7.44
CA SER A 7 -9.04 -5.54 6.68
C SER A 7 -8.61 -6.99 6.95
N SER A 8 -9.48 -7.82 7.55
CA SER A 8 -9.18 -9.19 8.00
C SER A 8 -9.06 -10.19 6.84
N ARG A 9 -9.81 -9.97 5.75
CA ARG A 9 -9.81 -10.83 4.55
C ARG A 9 -8.77 -10.37 3.54
N THR A 10 -7.52 -10.76 3.75
CA THR A 10 -6.42 -10.41 2.84
C THR A 10 -6.36 -11.33 1.62
N LEU A 11 -6.28 -10.76 0.42
CA LEU A 11 -6.27 -11.50 -0.85
C LEU A 11 -4.86 -11.73 -1.43
N SER A 12 -3.81 -11.18 -0.82
CA SER A 12 -2.43 -11.32 -1.29
C SER A 12 -1.44 -11.51 -0.14
N PRO A 13 -0.30 -12.19 -0.38
CA PRO A 13 0.76 -12.31 0.64
C PRO A 13 1.28 -10.96 1.12
N TYR A 14 1.37 -9.97 0.23
CA TYR A 14 1.73 -8.60 0.58
C TYR A 14 0.72 -8.00 1.58
N ALA A 15 -0.58 -8.08 1.29
CA ALA A 15 -1.61 -7.58 2.20
C ALA A 15 -1.60 -8.30 3.56
N ALA A 16 -1.43 -9.63 3.55
CA ALA A 16 -1.31 -10.44 4.76
C ALA A 16 -0.13 -10.00 5.63
N SER A 17 1.06 -9.80 5.03
CA SER A 17 2.25 -9.34 5.76
C SER A 17 2.06 -7.94 6.38
N LYS A 18 1.41 -7.01 5.67
CA LYS A 18 1.11 -5.67 6.19
C LYS A 18 0.14 -5.75 7.37
N LYS A 19 -0.89 -6.59 7.28
CA LYS A 19 -1.82 -6.80 8.40
C LYS A 19 -1.14 -7.42 9.62
N ALA A 20 -0.26 -8.40 9.41
CA ALA A 20 0.53 -9.00 10.48
C ALA A 20 1.43 -7.95 11.19
N ALA A 21 2.03 -7.02 10.44
CA ALA A 21 2.80 -5.92 11.02
C ALA A 21 1.95 -4.99 11.91
N GLU A 22 0.69 -4.72 11.54
CA GLU A 22 -0.23 -3.97 12.41
C GLU A 22 -0.49 -4.69 13.74
N ALA A 23 -0.74 -6.01 13.68
CA ALA A 23 -0.99 -6.83 14.86
C ALA A 23 0.25 -6.89 15.78
N LEU A 24 1.45 -7.05 15.20
CA LEU A 24 2.70 -7.01 15.96
C LEU A 24 2.89 -5.66 16.65
N THR A 25 2.67 -4.57 15.93
CA THR A 25 2.79 -3.21 16.49
C THR A 25 1.86 -3.01 17.68
N HIS A 26 0.61 -3.47 17.58
CA HIS A 26 -0.34 -3.45 18.70
C HIS A 26 0.17 -4.25 19.91
N THR A 27 0.70 -5.45 19.70
CA THR A 27 1.27 -6.28 20.78
C THR A 27 2.43 -5.57 21.48
N TYR A 28 3.33 -4.94 20.73
CA TYR A 28 4.46 -4.20 21.31
C TYR A 28 4.00 -2.95 22.08
N HIS A 29 2.99 -2.24 21.58
CA HIS A 29 2.38 -1.15 22.33
C HIS A 29 1.80 -1.64 23.66
N HIS A 30 1.03 -2.72 23.63
CA HIS A 30 0.39 -3.29 24.82
C HIS A 30 1.40 -3.80 25.87
N LEU A 31 2.43 -4.53 25.43
CA LEU A 31 3.40 -5.15 26.34
C LEU A 31 4.47 -4.18 26.85
N TYR A 32 4.85 -3.18 26.05
CA TYR A 32 6.03 -2.35 26.31
C TYR A 32 5.75 -0.84 26.30
N GLY A 33 4.50 -0.41 26.12
CA GLY A 33 4.14 1.01 26.10
C GLY A 33 4.69 1.78 24.89
N LEU A 34 5.03 1.07 23.80
CA LEU A 34 5.63 1.65 22.60
C LEU A 34 4.59 2.50 21.85
N ASN A 35 4.72 3.82 21.90
CA ASN A 35 3.81 4.74 21.21
C ASN A 35 4.01 4.64 19.70
N THR A 36 3.01 4.11 19.00
CA THR A 36 3.10 3.79 17.58
C THR A 36 1.83 4.24 16.86
N GLN A 37 1.99 4.64 15.59
CA GLN A 37 0.90 5.02 14.72
C GLN A 37 1.04 4.29 13.39
N ILE A 38 -0.06 3.76 12.87
CA ILE A 38 -0.08 3.00 11.62
C ILE A 38 -0.76 3.85 10.56
N LEU A 39 -0.08 4.06 9.43
CA LEU A 39 -0.61 4.76 8.27
C LEU A 39 -0.85 3.78 7.13
N ARG A 40 -2.07 3.78 6.59
CA ARG A 40 -2.46 2.96 5.44
C ARG A 40 -2.41 3.81 4.19
N PHE A 41 -1.34 3.69 3.42
CA PHE A 41 -1.22 4.37 2.13
C PHE A 41 -1.99 3.64 1.05
N PHE A 42 -2.70 4.41 0.23
CA PHE A 42 -3.18 3.97 -1.08
C PHE A 42 -2.09 4.19 -2.14
N THR A 43 -2.46 4.14 -3.42
CA THR A 43 -1.55 4.41 -4.52
C THR A 43 -1.04 5.86 -4.45
N VAL A 44 0.21 6.04 -4.01
CA VAL A 44 0.89 7.33 -3.99
C VAL A 44 1.54 7.60 -5.35
N TYR A 45 1.52 8.85 -5.80
CA TYR A 45 2.20 9.31 -7.02
C TYR A 45 2.80 10.71 -6.83
N GLY A 46 3.78 11.06 -7.65
CA GLY A 46 4.49 12.34 -7.60
C GLY A 46 5.94 12.20 -8.07
N PRO A 47 6.74 13.28 -8.05
CA PRO A 47 8.16 13.22 -8.36
C PRO A 47 8.88 12.11 -7.59
N ALA A 48 9.87 11.46 -8.23
CA ALA A 48 10.59 10.30 -7.69
C ALA A 48 9.72 9.06 -7.37
N GLY A 49 8.54 8.95 -7.98
CA GLY A 49 7.74 7.74 -7.89
C GLY A 49 8.35 6.55 -8.61
N ARG A 50 7.85 5.35 -8.29
CA ARG A 50 8.35 4.09 -8.83
C ARG A 50 7.91 3.88 -10.29
N PRO A 51 8.83 3.59 -11.22
CA PRO A 51 8.50 3.46 -12.64
C PRO A 51 7.59 2.26 -12.95
N ASP A 52 7.55 1.25 -12.08
CA ASP A 52 6.72 0.06 -12.25
C ASP A 52 5.26 0.24 -11.79
N MET A 53 4.92 1.37 -11.16
CA MET A 53 3.56 1.69 -10.73
C MET A 53 2.70 2.19 -11.89
N SER A 54 1.39 1.93 -11.80
CA SER A 54 0.41 2.17 -12.86
C SER A 54 0.48 3.57 -13.48
N ILE A 55 0.53 4.63 -12.67
CA ILE A 55 0.56 6.01 -13.17
C ILE A 55 1.78 6.28 -14.04
N PHE A 56 2.96 5.76 -13.69
CA PHE A 56 4.17 5.93 -14.49
C PHE A 56 4.13 5.11 -15.77
N LYS A 57 3.63 3.88 -15.71
CA LYS A 57 3.40 3.05 -16.89
C LYS A 57 2.45 3.75 -17.88
N PHE A 58 1.38 4.36 -17.36
CA PHE A 58 0.41 5.06 -18.20
C PHE A 58 1.03 6.30 -18.87
N ILE A 59 1.72 7.14 -18.09
CA ILE A 59 2.41 8.32 -18.62
C ILE A 59 3.44 7.90 -19.67
N GLN A 60 4.24 6.87 -19.39
CA GLN A 60 5.25 6.37 -20.32
C GLN A 60 4.61 5.87 -21.62
N SER A 61 3.56 5.04 -21.55
CA SER A 61 2.86 4.55 -22.74
C SER A 61 2.30 5.70 -23.59
N ILE A 62 1.70 6.72 -22.97
CA ILE A 62 1.16 7.89 -23.67
C ILE A 62 2.28 8.67 -24.37
N VAL A 63 3.39 8.94 -23.67
CA VAL A 63 4.54 9.69 -24.23
C VAL A 63 5.21 8.93 -25.37
N GLU A 64 5.29 7.60 -25.27
CA GLU A 64 5.92 6.74 -26.27
C GLU A 64 4.97 6.32 -27.40
N GLY A 65 3.69 6.72 -27.35
CA GLY A 65 2.67 6.30 -28.33
C GLY A 65 2.40 4.78 -28.31
N LYS A 66 2.66 4.12 -27.18
CA LYS A 66 2.42 2.68 -26.99
C LYS A 66 1.02 2.43 -26.43
N GLU A 67 0.45 1.30 -26.80
CA GLU A 67 -0.83 0.85 -26.25
C GLU A 67 -0.72 0.57 -24.74
N LEU A 68 -1.80 0.82 -24.01
CA LEU A 68 -1.89 0.54 -22.58
C LEU A 68 -2.22 -0.94 -22.38
N THR A 69 -1.26 -1.72 -21.87
CA THR A 69 -1.52 -3.08 -21.40
C THR A 69 -1.93 -3.01 -19.93
N LEU A 70 -3.17 -3.42 -19.63
CA LEU A 70 -3.75 -3.47 -18.28
C LEU A 70 -3.38 -4.77 -17.55
#